data_AF-A0A9D9N307-F1
#
_entry.id   AF-A0A9D9N307-F1
#
_cell.length_a   1.000
_cell.length_b   1.000
_cell.length_c   1.000
_cell.angle_alpha   90.00
_cell.angle_beta   90.00
_cell.angle_gamma   90.00
#
_symmetry.space_group_name_H-M   'P 1'
#
loop_
_entity.id
_entity.type
_entity.pdbx_description
1 polymer ?
#
loop_
_entity_poly.entity_id
_entity_poly.type
_entity_poly.pdbx_seq_one_letter_code
_entity_poly.pdbx_strand_id
1 'polypeptide(L)' 'MAQSTIKEVLPCNIKKVWERVTSLIDYSWSSDLNRIEITGKNTFTEYDKAFVKMNFF' A
#
# COMPACT_ATOMS: atom_id res chain seq x y z
N MET A 1 -22.68 1.19 -5.26
CA MET A 1 -21.25 1.14 -4.92
C MET A 1 -20.78 2.58 -4.74
N ALA A 2 -20.27 2.96 -3.57
CA ALA A 2 -19.79 4.32 -3.35
C ALA A 2 -18.36 4.45 -3.89
N GLN A 3 -18.04 5.55 -4.58
CA GLN A 3 -16.70 5.86 -5.08
C GLN A 3 -16.26 7.19 -4.47
N SER A 4 -15.03 7.22 -3.93
CA SER A 4 -14.37 8.44 -3.46
C SER A 4 -13.07 8.63 -4.23
N THR A 5 -12.63 9.87 -4.44
CA THR A 5 -11.39 10.19 -5.16
C THR A 5 -10.70 11.35 -4.47
N ILE A 6 -9.42 11.15 -4.14
CA ILE A 6 -8.54 12.14 -3.52
C ILE A 6 -7.32 12.31 -4.44
N LYS A 7 -6.83 13.53 -4.59
CA LYS A 7 -5.65 13.87 -5.40
C LYS A 7 -4.77 14.82 -4.61
N GLU A 8 -3.46 14.59 -4.66
CA GLU A 8 -2.45 15.43 -4.03
C GLU A 8 -1.27 15.62 -5.00
N VAL A 9 -0.64 16.79 -4.95
CA VAL A 9 0.54 17.10 -5.78
C VAL A 9 1.79 16.93 -4.94
N LEU A 10 2.57 15.89 -5.25
CA LEU A 10 3.86 15.65 -4.62
C LEU A 10 4.97 16.27 -5.49
N PRO A 11 5.79 17.21 -4.98
CA PRO A 11 6.91 17.80 -5.72
C PRO A 11 8.11 16.82 -5.77
N CYS A 12 7.86 15.59 -6.21
CA CYS A 12 8.76 14.46 -6.18
C CYS A 12 8.86 13.83 -7.58
N ASN A 13 9.97 13.15 -7.87
CA ASN A 13 10.07 12.36 -9.09
C ASN A 13 9.05 11.21 -9.07
N ILE A 14 8.29 11.04 -10.15
CA ILE A 14 7.23 10.03 -10.26
C ILE A 14 7.74 8.60 -10.02
N LYS A 15 8.96 8.27 -10.43
CA LYS A 15 9.56 6.95 -10.20
C LYS A 15 9.76 6.69 -8.71
N LYS A 16 10.22 7.70 -7.96
CA LYS A 16 10.38 7.58 -6.50
C LYS A 16 9.03 7.42 -5.80
N VAL A 17 8.01 8.15 -6.26
CA VAL A 17 6.64 8.00 -5.73
C VAL A 17 6.16 6.58 -5.99
N TRP A 18 6.31 6.09 -7.22
CA TRP A 18 5.90 4.74 -7.58
C TRP A 18 6.59 3.67 -6.74
N GLU A 19 7.92 3.70 -6.66
CA GLU A 19 8.72 2.78 -5.82
C GLU A 19 8.27 2.81 -4.35
N ARG A 20 7.90 3.99 -3.83
CA ARG A 20 7.40 4.16 -2.47
C ARG A 20 6.02 3.52 -2.27
N VAL A 21 5.07 3.82 -3.17
CA VAL A 21 3.66 3.39 -3.01
C VAL A 21 3.44 1.92 -3.34
N THR A 22 4.31 1.31 -4.15
CA THR A 22 4.23 -0.13 -4.48
C THR A 22 5.18 -0.99 -3.65
N SER A 23 5.91 -0.41 -2.68
CA SER A 23 6.86 -1.17 -1.88
C SER A 23 6.15 -2.10 -0.90
N LEU A 24 6.51 -3.38 -0.90
CA LEU A 24 6.05 -4.37 0.08
C LEU A 24 6.89 -4.36 1.37
N ILE A 25 8.02 -3.65 1.37
CA ILE A 25 8.97 -3.60 2.49
C ILE A 25 8.87 -2.25 3.22
N ASP A 26 8.75 -1.18 2.46
CA ASP A 26 8.88 0.20 2.96
C ASP A 26 7.55 0.95 2.79
N TYR A 27 6.52 0.45 3.49
CA TYR A 27 5.13 0.90 3.41
C TYR A 27 4.76 2.01 4.41
N SER A 28 5.76 2.68 5.01
CA SER A 28 5.56 3.73 6.03
C SER A 28 4.75 4.95 5.57
N TRP A 29 4.54 5.11 4.26
CA TRP A 29 3.73 6.20 3.71
C TRP A 29 2.23 6.02 4.01
N SER A 30 1.78 4.77 4.21
CA SER A 30 0.40 4.47 4.55
C SER A 30 0.28 4.28 6.06
N SER A 31 -0.36 5.24 6.72
CA SER A 31 -0.57 5.17 8.18
C SER A 31 -1.58 4.10 8.59
N ASP A 32 -2.41 3.62 7.66
CA ASP A 32 -3.40 2.58 7.91
C ASP A 32 -2.80 1.17 7.88
N LEU A 33 -1.69 0.98 7.16
CA LEU A 33 -0.99 -0.29 7.08
C LEU A 33 -0.17 -0.56 8.35
N ASN A 34 -0.27 -1.80 8.83
CA ASN A 34 0.48 -2.30 9.97
C ASN A 34 1.56 -3.29 9.52
N ARG A 35 1.19 -4.27 8.70
CA ARG A 35 2.09 -5.31 8.21
C ARG A 35 1.71 -5.76 6.80
N ILE A 36 2.72 -6.10 6.02
CA ILE A 36 2.56 -6.85 4.76
C ILE A 36 3.21 -8.21 4.91
N GLU A 37 2.55 -9.25 4.42
CA GLU A 37 3.04 -10.62 4.37
C GLU A 37 3.02 -11.12 2.93
N ILE A 38 4.19 -11.44 2.38
CA ILE A 38 4.31 -12.00 1.04
C ILE A 38 3.90 -13.48 1.11
N THR A 39 2.83 -13.83 0.40
CA THR A 39 2.24 -15.17 0.44
C THR A 39 2.61 -16.02 -0.79
N GLY A 40 3.28 -15.42 -1.78
CA GLY A 40 3.70 -16.07 -3.01
C GLY A 40 4.51 -15.14 -3.91
N LYS A 41 4.76 -15.58 -5.15
CA LYS A 41 5.61 -14.82 -6.10
C LYS A 41 5.04 -13.45 -6.47
N ASN A 42 3.72 -13.34 -6.54
CA ASN A 42 2.98 -12.14 -6.94
C ASN A 42 1.81 -11.83 -5.99
N THR A 43 1.72 -12.56 -4.87
CA THR A 43 0.59 -12.47 -3.94
C THR A 43 1.09 -12.00 -2.58
N PHE A 44 0.30 -11.17 -1.92
CA PHE A 44 0.58 -10.70 -0.57
C PHE A 44 -0.71 -10.39 0.19
N THR A 45 -0.60 -10.38 1.52
CA THR A 45 -1.67 -10.00 2.44
C THR A 45 -1.26 -8.74 3.20
N GLU A 46 -2.12 -7.73 3.16
CA GLU A 46 -2.01 -6.53 3.98
C GLU A 46 -2.81 -6.70 5.27
N TYR A 47 -2.26 -6.21 6.37
CA TYR A 47 -2.88 -6.12 7.67
C TYR A 47 -2.98 -4.65 8.05
N ASP A 48 -4.19 -4.19 8.34
CA ASP A 48 -4.38 -2.86 8.92
C ASP A 48 -4.09 -2.88 10.44
N LYS A 49 -4.18 -1.72 11.09
CA LYS A 49 -3.99 -1.60 12.54
C LYS A 49 -5.07 -2.32 13.36
N ALA A 50 -6.25 -2.55 12.81
CA ALA A 50 -7.31 -3.35 13.41
C ALA A 50 -7.17 -4.86 13.13
N PHE A 51 -6.06 -5.30 12.51
CA PHE A 51 -5.78 -6.69 12.12
C PHE A 51 -6.76 -7.29 11.09
N VAL A 52 -7.51 -6.44 10.39
CA VAL A 52 -8.28 -6.82 9.20
C VAL A 52 -7.30 -7.15 8.07
N LYS A 53 -7.59 -8.24 7.37
CA LYS A 53 -6.73 -8.78 6.31
C LYS A 53 -7.31 -8.46 4.94
N MET A 54 -6.46 -7.98 4.04
CA MET A 54 -6.80 -7.82 2.63
C MET A 54 -5.80 -8.58 1.76
N ASN A 55 -6.31 -9.42 0.85
CA ASN A 55 -5.48 -10.26 -0.02
C ASN A 55 -5.38 -9.65 -1.42
N PHE A 56 -4.16 -9.68 -1.96
CA PHE A 56 -3.85 -9.21 -3.31
C PHE A 56 -3.24 -10.36 -4.12
N PHE A 57 -3.71 -10.52 -5.37
CA PHE A 57 -3.39 -11.61 -6.29
C PHE A 57 -2.79 -11.12 -7.61
#